data_AF-A0AA36UHQ7-F1
#
_entry.id   AF-A0AA36UHQ7-F1
#
_cell.length_a   1.000
_cell.length_b   1.000
_cell.length_c   1.000
_cell.angle_alpha   90.00
_cell.angle_beta   90.00
_cell.angle_gamma   90.00
#
_symmetry.space_group_name_H-M   'P 1'
#
loop_
_entity.id
_entity.type
_entity.pdbx_description
1 polymer ?
#
loop_
_entity_poly.entity_id
_entity_poly.type
_entity_poly.pdbx_seq_one_letter_code
_entity_poly.pdbx_strand_id
1 'polypeptide(L)'
;MKISIDTSNLDQFKFLLNTLLLGGVTSLLQKKANIDDIEYLMFGPKSIELLKLIPIESIYSDIIHQGTEIEDIASLFPDKLDDYLESIQKTILNNYQSISLSKQDPINITLLFDKTEYLVK
;
A
#
# COMPACT_ATOMS: atom_id res chain seq x y z
N MET A 1 1.55 -15.11 3.86
CA MET A 1 0.32 -14.88 3.04
C MET A 1 0.73 -14.68 1.60
N LYS A 2 0.05 -15.30 0.62
CA LYS A 2 0.23 -14.99 -0.80
C LYS A 2 -1.06 -14.43 -1.35
N ILE A 3 -1.01 -13.20 -1.85
CA ILE A 3 -2.11 -12.56 -2.57
C ILE A 3 -1.73 -12.57 -4.04
N SER A 4 -2.59 -13.15 -4.87
CA SER A 4 -2.48 -13.05 -6.33
C SER A 4 -3.62 -12.18 -6.83
N ILE A 5 -3.26 -11.07 -7.46
CA ILE A 5 -4.21 -10.17 -8.12
C ILE A 5 -4.00 -10.38 -9.62
N ASP A 6 -5.03 -10.89 -10.29
CA ASP A 6 -5.08 -10.94 -11.74
C ASP A 6 -6.05 -9.85 -12.19
N THR A 7 -5.56 -8.91 -12.98
CA THR A 7 -6.39 -7.85 -13.54
C THR A 7 -5.90 -7.50 -14.93
N SER A 8 -6.83 -7.55 -15.88
CA SER A 8 -6.63 -7.06 -17.24
C SER A 8 -6.79 -5.53 -17.33
N ASN A 9 -7.19 -4.88 -16.23
CA ASN A 9 -7.52 -3.47 -16.18
C ASN A 9 -6.61 -2.73 -15.19
N LEU A 10 -5.69 -1.96 -15.75
CA LEU A 10 -4.72 -1.19 -14.99
C LEU A 10 -5.37 -0.19 -14.00
N ASP A 11 -6.54 0.37 -14.33
CA ASP A 11 -7.24 1.29 -13.43
C ASP A 11 -7.76 0.59 -12.17
N GLN A 12 -8.15 -0.69 -12.27
CA GLN A 12 -8.53 -1.49 -11.12
C GLN A 12 -7.34 -1.77 -10.20
N PHE A 13 -6.19 -2.11 -10.80
CA PHE A 13 -4.95 -2.29 -10.05
C PHE A 13 -4.55 -1.00 -9.33
N LYS A 14 -4.57 0.13 -10.05
CA LYS A 14 -4.29 1.46 -9.52
C LYS A 14 -5.20 1.82 -8.35
N PHE A 15 -6.51 1.56 -8.48
CA PHE A 15 -7.47 1.79 -7.40
C PHE A 15 -7.18 0.92 -6.18
N LEU A 16 -6.93 -0.38 -6.38
CA LEU A 16 -6.62 -1.32 -5.31
C LEU A 16 -5.33 -0.93 -4.58
N LEU A 17 -4.28 -0.58 -5.32
CA LEU A 17 -3.01 -0.13 -4.77
C LEU A 17 -3.20 1.16 -3.95
N ASN A 18 -3.93 2.15 -4.50
CA ASN A 18 -4.22 3.39 -3.77
C ASN A 18 -5.04 3.15 -2.50
N THR A 19 -5.95 2.17 -2.52
CA THR A 19 -6.76 1.77 -1.36
C THR A 19 -5.90 1.12 -0.28
N LEU A 20 -4.99 0.23 -0.68
CA LEU A 20 -4.05 -0.41 0.23
C LEU A 20 -3.12 0.62 0.87
N LEU A 21 -2.60 1.57 0.08
CA LEU A 21 -1.70 2.64 0.55
C LEU A 21 -2.40 3.53 1.57
N LEU A 22 -3.62 3.94 1.25
CA LEU A 22 -4.43 4.74 2.17
C LEU A 22 -4.69 4.00 3.48
N GLY A 23 -5.03 2.71 3.41
CA GLY A 23 -5.26 1.88 4.58
C GLY A 23 -4.02 1.76 5.48
N GLY A 24 -2.85 1.50 4.89
CA GLY A 24 -1.58 1.41 5.60
C GLY A 24 -1.24 2.70 6.34
N VAL A 25 -1.18 3.83 5.63
CA VAL A 25 -0.85 5.13 6.22
C VAL A 25 -1.87 5.56 7.29
N THR A 26 -3.16 5.34 7.02
CA THR A 26 -4.21 5.65 8.01
C THR A 26 -4.08 4.81 9.27
N SER A 27 -3.73 3.53 9.14
CA SER A 27 -3.54 2.65 10.29
C SER A 27 -2.36 3.07 11.18
N LEU A 28 -1.30 3.62 10.58
CA LEU A 28 -0.16 4.20 11.31
C LEU A 28 -0.56 5.48 12.05
N LEU A 29 -1.21 6.43 11.35
CA LEU A 29 -1.73 7.68 11.96
C LEU A 29 -2.65 7.40 13.16
N GLN A 30 -3.48 6.37 13.06
CA GLN A 30 -4.43 5.99 14.12
C GLN A 30 -3.79 5.08 15.19
N LYS A 31 -2.49 4.78 15.07
CA LYS A 31 -1.72 3.92 16.00
C LYS A 31 -2.37 2.53 16.15
N LYS A 32 -2.91 1.99 15.05
CA LYS A 32 -3.57 0.68 14.96
C LYS A 32 -2.70 -0.39 14.31
N ALA A 33 -1.66 0.01 13.60
CA ALA A 33 -0.60 -0.85 13.09
C ALA A 33 0.76 -0.32 13.58
N ASN A 34 1.77 -1.19 13.61
CA ASN A 34 3.15 -0.78 13.82
C ASN A 34 3.82 -0.49 12.46
N ILE A 35 4.96 0.20 12.49
CA ILE A 35 5.69 0.61 11.29
C ILE A 35 6.21 -0.63 10.54
N ASP A 36 6.86 -1.56 11.26
CA ASP A 36 7.45 -2.79 10.73
C ASP A 36 6.45 -3.63 9.90
N ASP A 37 5.21 -3.77 10.38
CA ASP A 37 4.15 -4.54 9.70
C ASP A 37 3.75 -3.88 8.39
N ILE A 38 3.63 -2.54 8.37
CA ILE A 38 3.25 -1.79 7.16
C ILE A 38 4.41 -1.74 6.17
N GLU A 39 5.65 -1.63 6.64
CA GLU A 39 6.83 -1.74 5.80
C GLU A 39 6.91 -3.12 5.15
N TYR A 40 6.79 -4.18 5.94
CA TYR A 40 6.78 -5.55 5.45
C TYR A 40 5.64 -5.81 4.44
N LEU A 41 4.47 -5.21 4.68
CA LEU A 41 3.32 -5.36 3.80
C LEU A 41 3.49 -4.62 2.47
N MET A 42 4.00 -3.38 2.49
CA MET A 42 3.93 -2.53 1.31
C MET A 42 5.01 -1.47 1.13
N PHE A 43 5.67 -1.00 2.19
CA PHE A 43 6.72 0.02 2.07
C PHE A 43 8.15 -0.51 2.13
N GLY A 44 8.36 -1.78 1.80
CA GLY A 44 9.70 -2.35 1.68
C GLY A 44 10.39 -2.04 0.34
N PRO A 45 11.74 -2.12 0.26
CA PRO A 45 12.50 -1.91 -0.98
C PRO A 45 12.06 -2.78 -2.16
N LYS A 46 11.59 -4.00 -1.88
CA LYS A 46 11.06 -4.92 -2.89
C LYS A 46 9.80 -4.38 -3.57
N SER A 47 8.96 -3.64 -2.85
CA SER A 47 7.74 -3.05 -3.40
C SER A 47 8.07 -2.03 -4.50
N ILE A 48 9.12 -1.22 -4.31
CA ILE A 48 9.59 -0.26 -5.32
C ILE A 48 10.02 -0.99 -6.59
N GLU A 49 10.83 -2.04 -6.46
CA GLU A 49 11.29 -2.83 -7.61
C GLU A 49 10.14 -3.50 -8.36
N LEU A 50 9.13 -4.00 -7.65
CA LEU A 50 7.94 -4.59 -8.27
C LEU A 50 7.11 -3.54 -9.03
N LEU A 51 6.93 -2.34 -8.48
CA LEU A 51 6.18 -1.28 -9.14
C LEU A 51 6.85 -0.81 -10.43
N LYS A 52 8.19 -0.81 -10.52
CA LYS A 52 8.93 -0.46 -11.74
C LYS A 52 8.61 -1.38 -12.93
N LEU A 53 8.10 -2.58 -12.68
CA LEU A 53 7.75 -3.55 -13.72
C LEU A 53 6.32 -3.37 -14.25
N ILE A 54 5.53 -2.47 -13.66
CA ILE A 54 4.12 -2.24 -13.99
C ILE A 54 4.01 -0.86 -14.66
N PRO A 55 3.22 -0.71 -15.76
CA PRO A 55 3.08 0.57 -16.47
C PRO A 55 2.17 1.57 -15.73
N ILE A 56 2.52 1.93 -14.49
CA ILE A 56 1.80 2.93 -13.68
C ILE A 56 2.58 4.26 -13.61
N GLU A 57 1.87 5.32 -13.25
CA GLU A 57 2.44 6.65 -13.07
C GLU A 57 3.47 6.67 -11.93
N SER A 58 4.50 7.53 -12.07
CA SER A 58 5.59 7.64 -11.08
C SER A 58 5.10 7.98 -9.68
N ILE A 59 3.93 8.63 -9.56
CA ILE A 59 3.31 8.99 -8.28
C ILE A 59 3.18 7.79 -7.33
N TYR A 60 2.91 6.59 -7.84
CA TYR A 60 2.86 5.39 -7.00
C TYR A 60 4.24 5.01 -6.47
N SER A 61 5.27 5.08 -7.31
CA SER A 61 6.65 4.87 -6.87
C SER A 61 7.11 5.93 -5.89
N ASP A 62 6.72 7.19 -6.09
CA ASP A 62 7.05 8.31 -5.20
C ASP A 62 6.40 8.13 -3.82
N ILE A 63 5.13 7.70 -3.77
CA ILE A 63 4.43 7.38 -2.50
C ILE A 63 5.10 6.21 -1.79
N ILE A 64 5.42 5.11 -2.48
CA ILE A 64 6.09 3.96 -1.85
C ILE A 64 7.49 4.36 -1.36
N HIS A 65 8.22 5.17 -2.12
CA HIS A 65 9.52 5.67 -1.69
C HIS A 65 9.42 6.51 -0.41
N GLN A 66 8.46 7.44 -0.34
CA GLN A 66 8.19 8.17 0.91
C GLN A 66 7.85 7.21 2.06
N GLY A 67 7.10 6.15 1.77
CA GLY A 67 6.78 5.11 2.73
C GLY A 67 8.00 4.37 3.29
N THR A 68 9.05 4.16 2.47
CA THR A 68 10.30 3.53 2.95
C THR A 68 11.06 4.38 3.97
N GLU A 69 10.75 5.68 4.09
CA GLU A 69 11.41 6.60 5.00
C GLU A 69 10.72 6.70 6.37
N ILE A 70 9.57 6.03 6.55
CA ILE A 70 8.73 6.19 7.76
C ILE A 70 9.49 5.78 9.04
N GLU A 71 10.24 4.68 9.01
CA GLU A 71 11.03 4.22 10.16
C GLU A 71 12.12 5.24 10.56
N ASP A 72 12.82 5.79 9.55
CA ASP A 72 13.85 6.81 9.74
C ASP A 72 13.25 8.10 10.33
N ILE A 73 12.10 8.55 9.83
CA ILE A 73 11.41 9.72 10.39
C ILE A 73 10.96 9.46 11.83
N ALA A 74 10.39 8.29 12.11
CA ALA A 74 9.95 7.92 13.46
C ALA A 74 11.11 7.90 14.47
N SER A 75 12.30 7.46 14.05
CA SER A 75 13.48 7.35 14.90
C SER A 75 14.24 8.67 15.06
N LEU A 76 14.42 9.44 13.98
CA LEU A 76 15.22 10.68 13.96
C LEU A 76 14.39 11.91 14.34
N PHE A 77 13.11 11.94 13.98
CA PHE A 77 12.21 13.09 14.12
C PHE A 77 10.80 12.68 14.58
N PRO A 78 10.65 12.05 15.75
CA PRO A 78 9.37 11.49 16.21
C PRO A 78 8.23 12.52 16.25
N ASP A 79 8.54 13.77 16.59
CA ASP A 79 7.54 14.86 16.66
C ASP A 79 7.01 15.28 15.28
N LYS A 80 7.64 14.84 14.18
CA LYS A 80 7.23 15.13 12.79
C LYS A 80 6.56 13.96 12.09
N LEU A 81 6.46 12.80 12.76
CA LEU A 81 5.96 11.58 12.14
C LEU A 81 4.51 11.74 11.67
N ASP A 82 3.65 12.30 12.51
CA ASP A 82 2.23 12.49 12.18
C ASP A 82 2.08 13.44 10.97
N ASP A 83 2.78 14.58 10.96
CA ASP A 83 2.81 15.52 9.81
C ASP A 83 3.29 14.85 8.52
N TYR A 84 4.31 13.99 8.61
CA TYR A 84 4.86 13.25 7.48
C TYR A 84 3.84 12.26 6.91
N LEU A 85 3.21 11.47 7.78
CA LEU A 85 2.16 10.53 7.39
C LEU A 85 0.93 11.24 6.82
N GLU A 86 0.53 12.39 7.36
CA GLU A 86 -0.55 13.22 6.80
C GLU A 86 -0.21 13.73 5.40
N SER A 87 1.04 14.11 5.14
CA SER A 87 1.51 14.50 3.81
C SER A 87 1.42 13.35 2.79
N ILE A 88 1.84 12.14 3.19
CA ILE A 88 1.70 10.94 2.35
C ILE A 88 0.22 10.65 2.10
N GLN A 89 -0.62 10.68 3.15
CA GLN A 89 -2.06 10.43 3.06
C GLN A 89 -2.73 11.40 2.09
N LYS A 90 -2.41 12.69 2.18
CA LYS A 90 -2.90 13.73 1.27
C LYS A 90 -2.49 13.47 -0.18
N THR A 91 -1.26 13.02 -0.40
CA THR A 91 -0.76 12.65 -1.74
C THR A 91 -1.55 11.48 -2.32
N ILE A 92 -1.78 10.43 -1.52
CA ILE A 92 -2.62 9.27 -1.90
C ILE A 92 -4.05 9.70 -2.22
N LEU A 93 -4.64 10.55 -1.39
CA LEU A 93 -6.01 11.08 -1.58
C LEU A 93 -6.12 11.89 -2.87
N ASN A 94 -5.14 12.74 -3.18
CA ASN A 94 -5.11 13.51 -4.41
C ASN A 94 -4.87 12.65 -5.66
N ASN A 95 -4.23 11.48 -5.49
CA ASN A 95 -4.01 10.51 -6.56
C ASN A 95 -5.28 9.73 -6.94
N TYR A 96 -6.34 9.76 -6.12
CA TYR A 96 -7.67 9.31 -6.56
C TYR A 96 -8.25 10.30 -7.57
N GLN A 97 -7.86 10.22 -8.84
CA GLN A 97 -8.51 10.98 -9.90
C GLN A 97 -9.31 10.06 -10.83
N SER A 98 -10.62 10.27 -10.86
CA SER A 98 -11.57 9.82 -11.90
C SER A 98 -11.64 8.31 -12.22
N ILE A 99 -11.07 7.42 -11.39
CA ILE A 99 -11.25 5.98 -11.58
C ILE A 99 -12.69 5.59 -11.22
N SER A 100 -13.51 5.29 -12.23
CA SER A 100 -14.88 4.81 -12.07
C SER A 100 -14.91 3.28 -12.23
N LEU A 101 -14.72 2.58 -11.11
CA LEU A 101 -14.83 1.11 -11.08
C LEU A 101 -16.22 0.61 -11.48
N SER A 102 -17.27 1.43 -11.29
CA SER A 102 -18.67 1.08 -11.59
C SER A 102 -18.97 0.80 -13.06
N LYS A 103 -18.01 1.03 -13.97
CA LYS A 103 -18.14 0.76 -15.41
C LYS A 103 -17.32 -0.44 -15.87
N GLN A 104 -16.76 -1.20 -14.94
CA GLN A 104 -15.80 -2.27 -15.23
C GLN A 104 -16.26 -3.60 -14.62
N ASP A 105 -15.72 -4.71 -15.13
CA ASP A 105 -15.97 -6.04 -14.56
C ASP A 105 -15.48 -6.10 -13.10
N PRO A 106 -16.10 -6.92 -12.23
CA PRO A 106 -15.67 -7.06 -10.84
C PRO A 106 -14.19 -7.51 -10.74
N ILE A 107 -13.47 -6.93 -9.78
CA ILE A 107 -12.10 -7.35 -9.46
C ILE A 107 -12.16 -8.76 -8.86
N ASN A 108 -11.52 -9.73 -9.50
CA ASN A 108 -11.38 -11.09 -8.98
C ASN A 108 -10.10 -11.20 -8.16
N ILE A 109 -10.23 -11.27 -6.84
CA ILE A 109 -9.09 -11.47 -5.93
C ILE A 109 -9.04 -12.95 -5.53
N THR A 110 -7.93 -13.61 -5.84
CA THR A 110 -7.69 -14.98 -5.39
C THR A 110 -6.81 -14.98 -4.15
N LEU A 111 -7.35 -15.46 -3.03
CA LEU A 111 -6.64 -15.61 -1.76
C LEU A 111 -6.32 -17.09 -1.53
N LEU A 112 -5.03 -17.40 -1.43
CA LEU A 112 -4.56 -18.75 -1.15
C LEU A 112 -4.01 -18.81 0.28
N PHE A 113 -4.59 -19.70 1.08
CA PHE A 113 -4.13 -20.02 2.43
C PHE A 113 -3.54 -21.41 2.43
N ASP A 114 -2.21 -21.50 2.47
CA ASP A 114 -1.54 -22.78 2.63
C ASP A 114 -1.62 -23.18 4.11
N LYS A 115 -2.65 -23.95 4.45
CA LYS A 115 -2.91 -24.41 5.82
C LYS A 115 -2.07 -25.64 6.11
N THR A 116 -0.80 -25.48 6.44
CA THR A 116 -0.01 -26.60 6.99
C THR A 116 0.14 -26.55 8.51
N GLU A 117 -0.18 -25.43 9.19
CA GLU A 117 0.16 -25.27 10.62
C GLU A 117 -1.00 -24.92 11.58
N TYR A 118 -2.23 -24.76 11.10
CA TYR A 118 -3.38 -24.46 12.01
C TYR A 118 -3.97 -25.70 12.71
N LEU A 119 -3.31 -26.86 12.61
CA LEU A 119 -3.72 -28.13 13.21
C LEU A 119 -2.71 -28.65 14.23
N VAL A 120 -2.22 -27.79 15.13
CA VAL A 120 -1.67 -28.26 16.41
C VAL A 120 -2.25 -27.37 17.51
N LYS A 121 -3.31 -27.87 18.14
CA LYS A 121 -3.72 -27.47 19.49
C LYS A 121 -3.37 -28.60 20.44
#